data_AF-A0A0B6ZUA6-F1
#
_entry.id   AF-A0A0B6ZUA6-F1
#
_cell.length_a   1.000
_cell.length_b   1.000
_cell.length_c   1.000
_cell.angle_alpha   90.00
_cell.angle_beta   90.00
_cell.angle_gamma   90.00
#
_symmetry.space_group_name_H-M   'P 1'
#
loop_
_entity.id
_entity.type
_entity.pdbx_description
1 polymer ?
#
loop_
_entity_poly.entity_id
_entity_poly.type
_entity_poly.pdbx_seq_one_letter_code
_entity_poly.pdbx_strand_id
1 'polypeptide(L)'
;MRKLGRCGRQRRSNHKDRISQGISQTHQPEYVILLQWMKTTIGNSQWKSSCWHCLEPAYFKDTGRGLRATKNFRPGEAIISIPLQFLITTSTVFDSDIGAVLLKENKQLTPQQLLTIFLVIERYQGDKSPWFPYINTLPQTYSTPLYFSKKEMNLLTPYARSSAVQAEER
;
A
#
# COMPACT_ATOMS: atom_id res chain seq x y z
N MET A 1 5.84 43.88 25.99
CA MET A 1 6.88 42.92 25.50
C MET A 1 7.67 42.38 26.69
N ARG A 2 7.62 41.07 26.96
CA ARG A 2 8.39 40.44 28.06
C ARG A 2 9.84 40.23 27.60
N LYS A 3 10.81 40.91 28.23
CA LYS A 3 12.24 40.66 28.03
C LYS A 3 12.64 39.38 28.78
N LEU A 4 13.09 38.36 28.04
CA LEU A 4 13.70 37.16 28.61
C LEU A 4 15.13 37.50 29.08
N GLY A 5 15.51 37.04 30.28
CA GLY A 5 16.84 37.24 30.84
C GLY A 5 17.93 36.45 30.09
N ARG A 6 19.20 36.66 30.50
CA ARG A 6 20.42 36.14 29.86
C ARG A 6 20.52 34.61 29.72
N CYS A 7 19.66 33.85 30.42
CA CYS A 7 19.51 32.38 30.31
C CYS A 7 18.13 31.95 29.75
N GLY A 8 17.51 32.76 28.89
CA GLY A 8 16.27 32.41 28.22
C GLY A 8 16.49 31.43 27.06
N ARG A 9 16.38 30.12 27.29
CA ARG A 9 16.24 29.15 26.20
C ARG A 9 14.82 29.22 25.65
N GLN A 10 14.67 29.73 24.43
CA GLN A 10 13.46 29.51 23.65
C GLN A 10 13.32 28.00 23.42
N ARG A 11 12.34 27.38 24.07
CA ARG A 11 11.91 26.04 23.71
C ARG A 11 11.44 26.15 22.26
N ARG A 12 12.24 25.65 21.30
CA ARG A 12 11.75 25.38 19.94
C ARG A 12 10.60 24.40 20.13
N SER A 13 9.38 24.93 20.11
CA SER A 13 8.20 24.11 20.09
C SER A 13 8.17 23.46 18.71
N ASN A 14 8.55 22.18 18.66
CA ASN A 14 8.48 21.30 17.49
C ASN A 14 7.01 21.07 17.02
N HIS A 15 6.11 22.02 17.25
CA HIS A 15 4.71 21.92 16.87
C HIS A 15 4.55 21.84 15.34
N LYS A 16 5.44 22.48 14.57
CA LYS A 16 5.49 22.28 13.10
C LYS A 16 5.95 20.87 12.73
N ASP A 17 6.90 20.29 13.46
CA ASP A 17 7.37 18.92 13.22
C ASP A 17 6.34 17.85 13.62
N ARG A 18 5.47 18.13 14.60
CA ARG A 18 4.38 17.19 14.96
C ARG A 18 3.28 17.09 13.90
N ILE A 19 3.09 18.12 13.07
CA ILE A 19 2.08 18.11 11.99
C ILE A 19 2.56 17.29 10.79
N SER A 20 3.88 17.24 10.55
CA SER A 20 4.50 16.38 9.53
C SER A 20 4.72 14.94 9.99
N GLN A 21 4.56 14.64 11.28
CA GLN A 21 4.59 13.28 11.81
C GLN A 21 3.24 12.61 11.59
N GLY A 22 3.15 11.75 10.56
CA GLY A 22 1.91 11.05 10.20
C GLY A 22 1.20 10.38 11.38
N ILE A 23 -0.14 10.32 11.32
CA ILE A 23 -1.01 9.80 12.39
C ILE A 23 -0.98 8.27 12.35
N SER A 24 -0.59 7.62 13.45
CA SER A 24 -0.54 6.15 13.53
C SER A 24 -1.91 5.53 13.21
N GLN A 25 -1.89 4.52 12.34
CA GLN A 25 -3.05 3.75 11.89
C GLN A 25 -2.99 2.30 12.38
N THR A 26 -2.03 1.94 13.23
CA THR A 26 -1.81 0.57 13.74
C THR A 26 -3.05 -0.05 14.41
N HIS A 27 -3.96 0.77 14.94
CA HIS A 27 -5.20 0.33 15.58
C HIS A 27 -6.29 -0.10 14.59
N GLN A 28 -6.15 0.23 13.30
CA GLN A 28 -7.17 -0.12 12.31
C GLN A 28 -7.16 -1.64 12.06
N PRO A 29 -8.33 -2.29 12.04
CA PRO A 29 -8.44 -3.74 12.03
C PRO A 29 -7.79 -4.38 10.80
N GLU A 30 -7.86 -3.73 9.63
CA GLU A 30 -7.30 -4.24 8.39
C GLU A 30 -5.77 -4.43 8.48
N TYR A 31 -5.05 -3.53 9.15
CA TYR A 31 -3.60 -3.70 9.34
C TYR A 31 -3.31 -4.76 10.40
N VAL A 32 -4.12 -4.84 11.47
CA VAL A 32 -3.95 -5.88 12.49
C VAL A 32 -4.11 -7.26 11.86
N ILE A 33 -5.15 -7.45 11.05
CA ILE A 33 -5.44 -8.70 10.33
C ILE A 33 -4.31 -9.03 9.35
N LEU A 34 -3.84 -8.04 8.55
CA LEU A 34 -2.71 -8.22 7.64
C LEU A 34 -1.45 -8.69 8.38
N LEU A 35 -1.10 -8.00 9.47
CA LEU A 35 0.08 -8.30 10.27
C LEU A 35 -0.04 -9.65 10.98
N GLN A 36 -1.23 -10.05 11.43
CA GLN A 36 -1.46 -11.38 12.01
C GLN A 36 -1.32 -12.47 10.96
N TRP A 37 -1.95 -12.31 9.80
CA TRP A 37 -1.86 -13.25 8.68
C TRP A 37 -0.41 -13.45 8.24
N MET A 38 0.35 -12.37 8.07
CA MET A 38 1.76 -12.48 7.72
C MET A 38 2.59 -13.22 8.80
N LYS A 39 2.29 -13.04 10.09
CA LYS A 39 2.98 -13.77 11.18
C LYS A 39 2.64 -15.25 11.16
N THR A 40 1.37 -15.62 10.97
CA THR A 40 0.93 -17.01 11.01
C THR A 40 1.42 -17.79 9.79
N THR A 41 1.41 -17.19 8.59
CA THR A 41 1.81 -17.86 7.34
C THR A 41 3.29 -18.23 7.27
N ILE A 42 4.18 -17.53 7.99
CA ILE A 42 5.63 -17.85 7.99
C ILE A 42 6.00 -18.91 9.03
N GLY A 43 5.19 -19.06 10.09
CA GLY A 43 5.60 -19.80 11.28
C GLY A 43 6.77 -19.12 12.02
N ASN A 44 7.08 -19.61 13.23
CA ASN A 44 8.05 -18.99 14.14
C ASN A 44 9.52 -18.94 13.66
N SER A 45 9.86 -19.45 12.48
CA SER A 45 11.24 -19.82 12.15
C SER A 45 11.88 -19.14 10.93
N GLN A 46 11.15 -18.49 10.03
CA GLN A 46 11.75 -18.01 8.76
C GLN A 46 11.87 -16.49 8.59
N TRP A 47 10.97 -15.67 9.15
CA TRP A 47 11.07 -14.21 9.00
C TRP A 47 11.78 -13.57 10.19
N LYS A 48 13.12 -13.69 10.20
CA LYS A 48 14.00 -12.97 11.15
C LYS A 48 14.12 -11.49 10.77
N SER A 49 13.00 -10.78 10.73
CA SER A 49 13.02 -9.34 10.53
C SER A 49 12.93 -8.67 11.89
N SER A 50 14.08 -8.24 12.41
CA SER A 50 14.25 -7.28 13.52
C SER A 50 13.54 -5.94 13.29
N CYS A 51 12.73 -5.83 12.23
CA CYS A 51 12.05 -4.64 11.74
C CYS A 51 10.51 -4.68 11.80
N TRP A 52 9.88 -5.78 12.26
CA TRP A 52 8.42 -5.83 12.49
C TRP A 52 7.90 -4.76 13.46
N HIS A 53 8.74 -4.32 14.38
CA HIS A 53 8.42 -3.27 15.36
C HIS A 53 8.99 -1.91 14.96
N CYS A 54 9.61 -1.81 13.79
CA CYS A 54 10.40 -0.66 13.37
C CYS A 54 9.68 0.22 12.35
N LEU A 55 8.59 -0.30 11.79
CA LEU A 55 7.66 0.40 10.94
C LEU A 55 6.26 0.24 11.50
N GLU A 56 5.45 1.27 11.37
CA GLU A 56 4.01 1.20 11.65
C GLU A 56 3.20 1.86 10.53
N PRO A 57 1.97 1.40 10.25
CA PRO A 57 1.05 2.11 9.37
C PRO A 57 0.76 3.51 9.91
N ALA A 58 0.81 4.51 9.04
CA ALA A 58 0.50 5.89 9.39
C ALA A 58 -0.18 6.62 8.23
N TYR A 59 -0.95 7.66 8.56
CA TYR A 59 -1.57 8.56 7.59
C TYR A 59 -0.81 9.88 7.56
N PHE A 60 -0.32 10.26 6.38
CA PHE A 60 0.36 11.51 6.11
C PHE A 60 -0.57 12.43 5.33
N LYS A 61 -0.63 13.71 5.70
CA LYS A 61 -1.51 14.68 5.06
C LYS A 61 -1.25 14.82 3.55
N ASP A 62 0.01 14.76 3.16
CA ASP A 62 0.43 15.09 1.79
C ASP A 62 0.41 13.88 0.84
N THR A 63 0.67 12.67 1.36
CA THR A 63 0.77 11.44 0.55
C THR A 63 -0.30 10.40 0.86
N GLY A 64 -1.11 10.61 1.90
CA GLY A 64 -2.08 9.63 2.38
C GLY A 64 -1.45 8.50 3.20
N ARG A 65 -1.92 7.28 3.02
CA ARG A 65 -1.49 6.09 3.79
C ARG A 65 -0.04 5.74 3.46
N GLY A 66 0.74 5.38 4.48
CA GLY A 66 2.15 4.98 4.33
C GLY A 66 2.68 4.28 5.58
N LEU A 67 4.00 4.12 5.64
CA LEU A 67 4.71 3.53 6.78
C LEU A 67 5.56 4.59 7.48
N ARG A 68 5.52 4.61 8.80
CA ARG A 68 6.33 5.49 9.66
C ARG A 68 7.36 4.67 10.42
N ALA A 69 8.60 5.12 10.41
CA ALA A 69 9.66 4.54 11.21
C ALA A 69 9.44 4.84 12.70
N THR A 70 9.54 3.82 13.55
CA THR A 70 9.48 3.94 15.02
C THR A 70 10.87 3.94 15.67
N LYS A 71 11.91 3.65 14.87
CA LYS A 71 13.32 3.75 15.24
C LYS A 71 14.13 4.41 14.12
N ASN A 72 15.37 4.81 14.43
CA ASN A 72 16.30 5.31 13.43
C ASN A 72 16.93 4.14 12.65
N PHE A 73 17.15 4.36 11.35
CA PHE A 73 17.86 3.43 10.46
C PHE A 73 19.16 4.06 9.96
N ARG A 74 20.18 3.23 9.71
CA ARG A 74 21.42 3.68 9.06
C ARG A 74 21.30 3.58 7.53
N PRO A 75 22.00 4.43 6.77
CA PRO A 75 22.12 4.24 5.32
C PRO A 75 22.64 2.82 5.01
N GLY A 76 21.98 2.12 4.09
CA GLY A 76 22.29 0.74 3.72
C GLY A 76 21.68 -0.34 4.64
N GLU A 77 21.00 0.04 5.73
CA GLU A 77 20.28 -0.92 6.57
C GLU A 77 18.98 -1.38 5.88
N ALA A 78 18.74 -2.69 5.84
CA ALA A 78 17.50 -3.24 5.32
C ALA A 78 16.32 -2.86 6.24
N ILE A 79 15.40 -2.05 5.71
CA ILE A 79 14.22 -1.58 6.46
C ILE A 79 13.13 -2.67 6.52
N ILE A 80 12.85 -3.32 5.39
CA ILE A 80 11.86 -4.39 5.27
C ILE A 80 12.35 -5.43 4.25
N SER A 81 11.99 -6.69 4.46
CA SER A 81 12.26 -7.79 3.52
C SER A 81 11.02 -8.66 3.46
N ILE A 82 10.36 -8.78 2.31
CA ILE A 82 9.09 -9.49 2.19
C ILE A 82 9.32 -10.84 1.47
N PRO A 83 8.98 -11.98 2.10
CA PRO A 83 9.04 -13.29 1.43
C PRO A 83 8.16 -13.38 0.19
N LEU A 84 8.61 -14.15 -0.82
CA LEU A 84 7.92 -14.32 -2.11
C LEU A 84 6.47 -14.82 -1.96
N GLN A 85 6.18 -15.64 -0.94
CA GLN A 85 4.84 -16.17 -0.68
C GLN A 85 3.77 -15.10 -0.37
N PHE A 86 4.17 -13.86 -0.06
CA PHE A 86 3.25 -12.73 0.12
C PHE A 86 3.09 -11.87 -1.13
N LEU A 87 3.73 -12.24 -2.23
CA LEU A 87 3.62 -11.53 -3.49
C LEU A 87 2.56 -12.20 -4.37
N ILE A 88 1.70 -11.37 -4.96
CA ILE A 88 0.79 -11.79 -6.02
C ILE A 88 1.53 -11.60 -7.34
N THR A 89 1.83 -12.73 -8.00
CA THR A 89 2.57 -12.79 -9.26
C THR A 89 1.78 -13.55 -10.30
N THR A 90 2.21 -13.54 -11.56
CA THR A 90 1.59 -14.38 -12.60
C THR A 90 1.65 -15.87 -12.25
N SER A 91 2.72 -16.33 -11.60
CA SER A 91 2.80 -17.71 -11.09
C SER A 91 1.71 -17.96 -10.05
N THR A 92 1.49 -17.04 -9.11
CA THR A 92 0.38 -17.10 -8.14
C THR A 92 -0.98 -17.24 -8.82
N VAL A 93 -1.19 -16.56 -9.96
CA VAL A 93 -2.42 -16.68 -10.75
C VAL A 93 -2.54 -18.08 -11.37
N PHE A 94 -1.48 -18.59 -11.99
CA PHE A 94 -1.51 -19.90 -12.64
C PHE A 94 -1.60 -21.07 -11.67
N ASP A 95 -1.07 -20.91 -10.45
CA ASP A 95 -1.14 -21.89 -9.36
C ASP A 95 -2.50 -21.90 -8.65
N SER A 96 -3.35 -20.91 -8.91
CA SER A 96 -4.69 -20.79 -8.32
C SER A 96 -5.78 -21.48 -9.15
N ASP A 97 -6.98 -21.63 -8.59
CA ASP A 97 -8.13 -22.28 -9.24
C ASP A 97 -8.48 -21.68 -10.61
N ILE A 98 -8.26 -20.37 -10.80
CA ILE A 98 -8.54 -19.70 -12.07
C ILE A 98 -7.47 -20.02 -13.14
N GLY A 99 -6.26 -20.40 -12.73
CA GLY A 99 -5.14 -20.69 -13.64
C GLY A 99 -5.48 -21.72 -14.70
N ALA A 100 -6.13 -22.83 -14.29
CA ALA A 100 -6.54 -23.89 -15.21
C ALA A 100 -7.58 -23.42 -16.25
N VAL A 101 -8.44 -22.46 -15.89
CA VAL A 101 -9.43 -21.87 -16.82
C VAL A 101 -8.72 -20.96 -17.82
N LEU A 102 -7.81 -20.10 -17.34
CA LEU A 102 -7.06 -19.16 -18.20
C LEU A 102 -6.18 -19.89 -19.22
N LEU A 103 -5.60 -21.02 -18.84
CA LEU A 103 -4.83 -21.86 -19.75
C LEU A 103 -5.69 -22.51 -20.85
N LYS A 104 -6.96 -22.84 -20.56
CA LYS A 104 -7.89 -23.43 -21.53
C LYS A 104 -8.45 -22.43 -22.53
N GLU A 105 -8.66 -21.18 -22.10
CA GLU A 105 -9.23 -20.12 -22.94
C GLU A 105 -8.35 -19.74 -24.14
N ASN A 106 -7.07 -20.17 -24.18
CA ASN A 106 -6.10 -19.94 -25.26
C ASN A 106 -6.01 -18.47 -25.75
N LYS A 107 -6.38 -17.52 -24.88
CA LYS A 107 -6.26 -16.08 -25.11
C LYS A 107 -4.93 -15.61 -24.56
N GLN A 108 -4.21 -14.83 -25.37
CA GLN A 108 -3.00 -14.16 -24.89
C GLN A 108 -3.40 -12.99 -23.99
N LEU A 109 -3.38 -13.24 -22.68
CA LEU A 109 -3.59 -12.20 -21.67
C LEU A 109 -2.26 -11.59 -21.28
N THR A 110 -2.26 -10.26 -21.15
CA THR A 110 -1.10 -9.55 -20.59
C THR A 110 -0.95 -9.86 -19.10
N PRO A 111 0.26 -9.73 -18.53
CA PRO A 111 0.46 -9.89 -17.08
C PRO A 111 -0.46 -9.00 -16.24
N GLN A 112 -0.72 -7.77 -16.69
CA GLN A 112 -1.63 -6.86 -16.00
C GLN A 112 -3.07 -7.38 -15.98
N GLN A 113 -3.56 -7.92 -17.10
CA GLN A 113 -4.89 -8.52 -17.17
C GLN A 113 -5.00 -9.75 -16.27
N LEU A 114 -3.98 -10.63 -16.26
CA LEU A 114 -3.94 -11.80 -15.39
C LEU A 114 -4.03 -11.42 -13.91
N LEU A 115 -3.20 -10.45 -13.48
CA LEU A 115 -3.21 -9.96 -12.10
C LEU A 115 -4.54 -9.28 -11.75
N THR A 116 -5.13 -8.54 -12.70
CA THR A 116 -6.42 -7.87 -12.49
C THR A 116 -7.55 -8.89 -12.31
N ILE A 117 -7.62 -9.91 -13.17
CA ILE A 117 -8.61 -10.99 -13.07
C ILE A 117 -8.48 -11.70 -11.72
N PHE A 118 -7.25 -12.06 -11.34
CA PHE A 118 -6.97 -12.69 -10.05
C PHE A 118 -7.44 -11.83 -8.88
N LEU A 119 -7.08 -10.55 -8.85
CA LEU A 119 -7.49 -9.63 -7.79
C LEU A 119 -9.01 -9.46 -7.69
N VAL A 120 -9.71 -9.41 -8.83
CA VAL A 120 -11.19 -9.32 -8.85
C VAL A 120 -11.83 -10.57 -8.26
N ILE A 121 -11.34 -11.76 -8.63
CA ILE A 121 -11.85 -13.04 -8.14
C ILE A 121 -11.58 -13.20 -6.64
N GLU A 122 -10.34 -12.97 -6.20
CA GLU A 122 -9.97 -13.05 -4.79
C GLU A 122 -10.74 -12.03 -3.94
N ARG A 123 -10.97 -10.82 -4.47
CA ARG A 123 -11.82 -9.82 -3.80
C ARG A 123 -13.27 -10.26 -3.67
N TYR A 124 -13.82 -10.91 -4.70
CA TYR A 124 -15.19 -11.45 -4.66
C TYR A 124 -15.34 -12.58 -3.63
N GLN A 125 -14.30 -13.40 -3.45
CA GLN A 125 -14.31 -14.47 -2.44
C GLN A 125 -14.34 -13.96 -0.99
N GLY A 126 -13.92 -12.70 -0.75
CA GLY A 126 -13.94 -12.09 0.58
C GLY A 126 -13.13 -12.91 1.58
N ASP A 127 -13.66 -13.14 2.79
CA ASP A 127 -12.98 -13.85 3.88
C ASP A 127 -12.55 -15.30 3.55
N LYS A 128 -13.08 -15.88 2.47
CA LYS A 128 -12.66 -17.21 1.99
C LYS A 128 -11.33 -17.18 1.25
N SER A 129 -10.93 -16.01 0.73
CA SER A 129 -9.67 -15.82 0.03
C SER A 129 -8.51 -15.84 1.03
N PRO A 130 -7.43 -16.62 0.79
CA PRO A 130 -6.22 -16.53 1.58
C PRO A 130 -5.53 -15.15 1.46
N TRP A 131 -5.84 -14.40 0.40
CA TRP A 131 -5.31 -13.06 0.13
C TRP A 131 -6.17 -11.94 0.71
N PHE A 132 -7.32 -12.26 1.31
CA PHE A 132 -8.22 -11.28 1.91
C PHE A 132 -7.51 -10.27 2.85
N PRO A 133 -6.59 -10.69 3.74
CA PRO A 133 -5.88 -9.75 4.62
C PRO A 133 -5.11 -8.67 3.85
N TYR A 134 -4.52 -9.01 2.71
CA TYR A 134 -3.83 -8.04 1.85
C TYR A 134 -4.83 -7.19 1.06
N ILE A 135 -5.79 -7.83 0.38
CA ILE A 135 -6.75 -7.16 -0.50
C ILE A 135 -7.60 -6.16 0.29
N ASN A 136 -7.99 -6.48 1.51
CA ASN A 136 -8.78 -5.61 2.38
C ASN A 136 -8.02 -4.34 2.81
N THR A 137 -6.69 -4.31 2.71
CA THR A 137 -5.89 -3.10 2.97
C THR A 137 -5.75 -2.19 1.74
N LEU A 138 -6.11 -2.65 0.54
CA LEU A 138 -5.95 -1.87 -0.69
C LEU A 138 -6.87 -0.64 -0.71
N PRO A 139 -6.45 0.46 -1.36
CA PRO A 139 -7.32 1.62 -1.53
C PRO A 139 -8.60 1.26 -2.27
N GLN A 140 -9.73 1.84 -1.85
CA GLN A 140 -10.99 1.72 -2.57
C GLN A 140 -11.06 2.65 -3.79
N THR A 141 -10.34 3.77 -3.73
CA THR A 141 -10.25 4.78 -4.78
C THR A 141 -8.79 5.15 -5.01
N TYR A 142 -8.50 5.60 -6.23
CA TYR A 142 -7.17 6.03 -6.66
C TYR A 142 -7.26 7.41 -7.29
N SER A 143 -6.12 8.10 -7.40
CA SER A 143 -6.01 9.39 -8.08
C SER A 143 -5.59 9.25 -9.54
N THR A 144 -5.88 8.11 -10.17
CA THR A 144 -5.63 7.90 -11.60
C THR A 144 -6.70 8.61 -12.44
N PRO A 145 -6.41 8.98 -13.70
CA PRO A 145 -7.37 9.70 -14.54
C PRO A 145 -8.72 8.99 -14.71
N LEU A 146 -8.76 7.65 -14.58
CA LEU A 146 -9.99 6.85 -14.59
C LEU A 146 -10.99 7.24 -13.49
N TYR A 147 -10.53 7.85 -12.40
CA TYR A 147 -11.37 8.31 -11.29
C TYR A 147 -11.71 9.79 -11.37
N PHE A 148 -11.26 10.52 -12.41
CA PHE A 148 -11.52 11.95 -12.53
C PHE A 148 -12.96 12.22 -12.97
N SER A 149 -13.56 13.23 -12.36
CA SER A 149 -14.81 13.80 -12.88
C SER A 149 -14.60 14.45 -14.24
N LYS A 150 -15.67 14.63 -15.01
CA LYS A 150 -15.64 15.38 -16.29
C LYS A 150 -15.01 16.76 -16.14
N LYS A 151 -15.21 17.43 -14.99
CA LYS A 151 -14.63 18.75 -14.71
C LYS A 151 -13.11 18.65 -14.55
N GLU A 152 -12.61 17.71 -13.77
CA GLU A 152 -11.18 17.48 -13.57
C GLU A 152 -10.50 17.05 -14.88
N MET A 153 -11.20 16.26 -15.69
CA MET A 153 -10.72 15.85 -17.00
C MET A 153 -10.51 17.05 -17.95
N ASN A 154 -11.37 18.06 -17.84
CA ASN A 154 -11.24 19.30 -18.61
C ASN A 154 -10.10 20.21 -18.16
N LEU A 155 -9.54 19.98 -16.96
CA LEU A 155 -8.37 20.72 -16.46
C LEU A 155 -7.05 20.16 -17.01
N LEU A 156 -7.04 18.91 -17.51
CA LEU A 156 -5.82 18.35 -18.09
C LEU A 156 -5.47 19.03 -19.41
N THR A 157 -4.16 19.11 -19.68
CA THR A 157 -3.64 19.54 -20.98
C THR A 157 -4.16 18.62 -22.09
N PRO A 158 -4.29 19.10 -23.34
CA PRO A 158 -4.83 18.29 -24.44
C PRO A 158 -4.14 16.93 -24.58
N TYR A 159 -2.82 16.89 -24.46
CA TYR A 159 -2.02 15.66 -24.51
C TYR A 159 -2.34 14.71 -23.35
N ALA A 160 -2.36 15.20 -22.11
CA ALA A 160 -2.67 14.39 -20.94
C ALA A 160 -4.11 13.84 -20.99
N ARG A 161 -5.05 14.63 -21.52
CA ARG A 161 -6.43 14.18 -21.74
C ARG A 161 -6.51 13.06 -22.79
N SER A 162 -5.85 13.20 -23.94
CA SER A 162 -5.83 12.12 -24.94
C SER A 162 -5.21 10.84 -24.40
N SER A 163 -4.14 10.94 -23.61
CA SER A 163 -3.51 9.78 -22.99
C SER A 163 -4.40 9.12 -21.92
N ALA A 164 -5.17 9.91 -21.18
CA ALA A 164 -6.10 9.40 -20.17
C ALA A 164 -7.24 8.61 -20.82
N VAL A 165 -7.83 9.12 -21.92
CA VAL A 165 -8.90 8.44 -22.66
C VAL A 165 -8.39 7.10 -23.24
N GLN A 166 -7.18 7.07 -23.79
CA GLN A 166 -6.58 5.82 -24.28
C GLN A 166 -6.33 4.78 -23.18
N ALA A 167 -6.14 5.22 -21.94
CA ALA A 167 -5.98 4.32 -20.80
C ALA A 167 -7.32 3.74 -20.30
N GLU A 168 -8.45 4.34 -20.66
CA GLU A 168 -9.80 3.82 -20.38
C GLU A 168 -10.19 2.70 -21.36
N GLU A 169 -9.64 2.71 -22.57
CA GLU A 169 -9.93 1.74 -23.64
C GLU A 169 -9.06 0.47 -23.58
N ARG A 170 -8.08 0.39 -22.67
CA ARG A 170 -7.12 -0.72 -22.53
C ARG A 170 -7.44 -1.62 -21.34
#